data_AF-A0A7S4KP31-F1
#
_entry.id   AF-A0A7S4KP31-F1
#
_cell.length_a   1.000
_cell.length_b   1.000
_cell.length_c   1.000
_cell.angle_alpha   90.00
_cell.angle_beta   90.00
_cell.angle_gamma   90.00
#
_symmetry.space_group_name_H-M   'P 1'
#
loop_
_entity.id
_entity.type
_entity.pdbx_description
1 polymer ?
#
loop_
_entity_poly.entity_id
_entity_poly.type
_entity_poly.pdbx_seq_one_letter_code
_entity_poly.pdbx_strand_id
1 'polypeptide(L)'
;DSFSIFLGSETELVKKAFEEQLKKRNICHHQNARVKEVTQDEVICEDGRKFSYSPGVVLWATGAQPHPLHDVLRKRGLGHSEKGWINVGPTLQSTTHSTVFAAGDCAHIEQDEPSPPKAGVYAVRAGPTLQNNILAVLHGKDLEIYRPQKDFLKLVGCGDDTALGLRWGLPMYGEWVWDLKVKIDGMFMDLFLPSLLPDLSVSSDMEEPSQYDAVVTLPSAPDSEESAAKSLTEEGKGDFGLCWAIIRRMMKEEEYKEKVCALWKEKLEEKYQK
;
A
#
# COMPACT_ATOMS: atom_id res chain seq x y z
N ASP A 1 19.11 -11.23 -12.40
CA ASP A 1 17.79 -10.65 -12.67
C ASP A 1 17.72 -9.21 -12.22
N SER A 2 17.21 -8.37 -13.11
CA SER A 2 17.20 -6.91 -13.04
C SER A 2 16.29 -6.36 -11.92
N PHE A 3 15.23 -7.07 -11.51
CA PHE A 3 14.20 -6.53 -10.62
C PHE A 3 14.27 -7.01 -9.15
N SER A 4 15.41 -7.52 -8.68
CA SER A 4 15.49 -8.01 -7.29
C SER A 4 15.44 -6.90 -6.22
N ILE A 5 15.78 -5.65 -6.58
CA ILE A 5 15.78 -4.51 -5.65
C ILE A 5 14.52 -3.64 -5.82
N PHE A 6 14.08 -3.42 -7.07
CA PHE A 6 12.86 -2.67 -7.37
C PHE A 6 11.67 -3.65 -7.39
N LEU A 7 10.75 -3.55 -6.43
CA LEU A 7 9.65 -4.51 -6.24
C LEU A 7 10.15 -5.94 -5.91
N GLY A 8 11.20 -6.06 -5.10
CA GLY A 8 11.89 -7.34 -4.85
C GLY A 8 11.01 -8.49 -4.31
N SER A 9 9.90 -8.16 -3.65
CA SER A 9 8.91 -9.15 -3.17
C SER A 9 7.79 -9.45 -4.17
N GLU A 10 7.73 -8.75 -5.30
CA GLU A 10 6.67 -8.92 -6.30
C GLU A 10 7.01 -10.01 -7.32
N THR A 11 5.97 -10.48 -8.01
CA THR A 11 6.07 -11.49 -9.07
C THR A 11 6.74 -10.96 -10.33
N GLU A 12 7.24 -11.87 -11.17
CA GLU A 12 7.82 -11.49 -12.47
C GLU A 12 6.83 -10.82 -13.41
N LEU A 13 5.53 -11.15 -13.32
CA LEU A 13 4.49 -10.48 -14.11
C LEU A 13 4.36 -9.01 -13.70
N VAL A 14 4.34 -8.72 -12.39
CA VAL A 14 4.31 -7.35 -11.88
C VAL A 14 5.54 -6.56 -12.31
N LYS A 15 6.73 -7.18 -12.22
CA LYS A 15 7.99 -6.55 -12.65
C LYS A 15 7.98 -6.23 -14.13
N LYS A 16 7.55 -7.16 -14.99
CA LYS A 16 7.39 -6.93 -16.44
C LYS A 16 6.41 -5.81 -16.76
N ALA A 17 5.27 -5.76 -16.08
CA ALA A 17 4.31 -4.68 -16.26
C ALA A 17 4.89 -3.31 -15.89
N PHE A 18 5.65 -3.24 -14.78
CA PHE A 18 6.38 -2.03 -14.42
C PHE A 18 7.43 -1.62 -15.47
N GLU A 19 8.24 -2.57 -15.95
CA GLU A 19 9.21 -2.32 -17.02
C GLU A 19 8.56 -1.74 -18.27
N GLU A 20 7.46 -2.33 -18.70
CA GLU A 20 6.68 -1.89 -19.85
C GLU A 20 6.24 -0.43 -19.67
N GLN A 21 5.72 -0.07 -18.49
CA GLN A 21 5.28 1.30 -18.21
C GLN A 21 6.44 2.31 -18.13
N LEU A 22 7.61 1.91 -17.61
CA LEU A 22 8.80 2.75 -17.62
C LEU A 22 9.32 2.98 -19.05
N LYS A 23 9.40 1.91 -19.86
CA LYS A 23 9.84 1.95 -21.27
C LYS A 23 8.91 2.84 -22.10
N LYS A 24 7.58 2.66 -21.97
CA LYS A 24 6.57 3.48 -22.67
C LYS A 24 6.73 4.98 -22.43
N ARG A 25 7.27 5.37 -21.28
CA ARG A 25 7.46 6.76 -20.86
C ARG A 25 8.90 7.25 -20.97
N ASN A 26 9.77 6.49 -21.62
CA ASN A 26 11.20 6.81 -21.77
C ASN A 26 11.90 7.05 -20.42
N ILE A 27 11.46 6.35 -19.37
CA ILE A 27 12.09 6.43 -18.04
C ILE A 27 13.25 5.44 -18.00
N CYS A 28 14.47 5.96 -17.91
CA CYS A 28 15.67 5.14 -17.73
C CYS A 28 15.74 4.63 -16.29
N HIS A 29 15.79 3.30 -16.12
CA HIS A 29 15.95 2.66 -14.82
C HIS A 29 17.39 2.16 -14.67
N HIS A 30 18.12 2.70 -13.68
CA HIS A 30 19.47 2.26 -13.34
C HIS A 30 19.46 1.43 -12.06
N GLN A 31 19.79 0.15 -12.20
CA GLN A 31 19.78 -0.82 -11.10
C GLN A 31 21.17 -0.98 -10.49
N ASN A 32 21.18 -1.56 -9.28
CA ASN A 32 22.38 -1.77 -8.48
C ASN A 32 23.20 -0.48 -8.30
N ALA A 33 22.56 0.68 -8.42
CA ALA A 33 23.17 2.00 -8.49
C ALA A 33 22.99 2.72 -7.15
N ARG A 34 23.65 2.20 -6.10
CA ARG A 34 23.55 2.78 -4.76
C ARG A 34 24.12 4.19 -4.78
N VAL A 35 23.29 5.18 -4.51
CA VAL A 35 23.71 6.58 -4.46
C VAL A 35 24.63 6.78 -3.25
N LYS A 36 25.82 7.32 -3.51
CA LYS A 36 26.81 7.71 -2.52
C LYS A 36 26.68 9.19 -2.16
N GLU A 37 26.50 10.04 -3.17
CA GLU A 37 26.50 11.49 -3.02
C GLU A 37 25.61 12.14 -4.09
N VAL A 38 24.92 13.21 -3.72
CA VAL A 38 24.23 14.11 -4.65
C VAL A 38 24.92 15.46 -4.58
N THR A 39 25.51 15.87 -5.69
CA THR A 39 26.15 17.19 -5.85
C THR A 39 25.16 18.17 -6.47
N GLN A 40 25.61 19.39 -6.79
CA GLN A 40 24.76 20.40 -7.44
C GLN A 40 24.24 19.97 -8.83
N ASP A 41 24.99 19.16 -9.57
CA ASP A 41 24.66 18.83 -10.97
C ASP A 41 24.66 17.32 -11.26
N GLU A 42 25.14 16.48 -10.33
CA GLU A 42 25.32 15.05 -10.54
C GLU A 42 24.91 14.20 -9.33
N VAL A 43 24.41 13.00 -9.60
CA VAL A 43 24.29 11.88 -8.66
C VAL A 43 25.48 10.94 -8.85
N ILE A 44 26.22 10.66 -7.78
CA ILE A 44 27.39 9.78 -7.78
C ILE A 44 27.04 8.49 -7.05
N CYS A 45 27.29 7.34 -7.69
CA CYS A 45 27.07 6.02 -7.11
C CYS A 45 28.34 5.43 -6.46
N GLU A 46 28.16 4.46 -5.57
CA GLU A 46 29.27 3.78 -4.89
C GLU A 46 30.21 3.04 -5.85
N ASP A 47 29.68 2.54 -6.97
CA ASP A 47 30.45 1.87 -8.03
C ASP A 47 31.13 2.83 -9.02
N GLY A 48 31.08 4.14 -8.75
CA GLY A 48 31.71 5.17 -9.57
C GLY A 48 30.85 5.67 -10.73
N ARG A 49 29.67 5.10 -11.00
CA ARG A 49 28.73 5.67 -11.98
C ARG A 49 28.33 7.09 -11.58
N LYS A 50 28.15 7.95 -12.58
CA LYS A 50 27.70 9.33 -12.42
C LYS A 50 26.54 9.63 -13.34
N PHE A 51 25.53 10.32 -12.82
CA PHE A 51 24.35 10.74 -13.58
C PHE A 51 24.16 12.24 -13.45
N SER A 52 24.46 12.98 -14.52
CA SER A 52 24.20 14.42 -14.58
C SER A 52 22.71 14.68 -14.73
N TYR A 53 22.18 15.65 -13.99
CA TYR A 53 20.75 15.96 -14.00
C TYR A 53 20.44 17.42 -14.33
N SER A 54 21.43 18.31 -14.45
CA SER A 54 21.23 19.73 -14.77
C SER A 54 20.62 19.93 -16.17
N PRO A 55 19.59 20.79 -16.35
CA PRO A 55 18.96 21.71 -15.38
C PRO A 55 17.76 21.11 -14.60
N GLY A 56 17.62 19.79 -14.56
CA GLY A 56 16.58 19.06 -13.85
C GLY A 56 16.77 19.01 -12.33
N VAL A 57 16.02 18.12 -11.68
CA VAL A 57 15.94 18.00 -10.21
C VAL A 57 16.14 16.57 -9.75
N VAL A 58 16.64 16.41 -8.52
CA VAL A 58 16.72 15.11 -7.83
C VAL A 58 15.58 15.02 -6.83
N LEU A 59 14.76 13.97 -6.96
CA LEU A 59 13.73 13.63 -5.99
C LEU A 59 14.17 12.41 -5.17
N TRP A 60 14.22 12.55 -3.86
CA TRP A 60 14.63 11.47 -2.96
C TRP A 60 13.43 10.62 -2.52
N ALA A 61 13.27 9.44 -3.11
CA ALA A 61 12.16 8.53 -2.87
C ALA A 61 12.62 7.12 -2.45
N THR A 62 13.60 7.03 -1.53
CA THR A 62 14.26 5.76 -1.17
C THR A 62 13.65 5.02 0.04
N GLY A 63 12.40 5.32 0.38
CA GLY A 63 11.67 4.71 1.50
C GLY A 63 11.68 5.52 2.79
N ALA A 64 10.78 5.14 3.71
CA ALA A 64 10.55 5.85 4.97
C ALA A 64 11.72 5.72 5.96
N GLN A 65 11.91 6.76 6.77
CA GLN A 65 12.87 6.81 7.87
C GLN A 65 12.15 7.09 9.20
N PRO A 66 12.68 6.61 10.33
CA PRO A 66 12.09 6.91 11.64
C PRO A 66 12.05 8.41 11.89
N HIS A 67 11.02 8.85 12.61
CA HIS A 67 10.90 10.25 12.99
C HIS A 67 12.10 10.66 13.86
N PRO A 68 12.69 11.87 13.71
CA PRO A 68 13.87 12.31 14.48
C PRO A 68 13.71 12.24 16.01
N LEU A 69 12.48 12.26 16.51
CA LEU A 69 12.18 12.08 17.94
C LEU A 69 12.57 10.70 18.48
N HIS A 70 12.75 9.71 17.61
CA HIS A 70 13.22 8.37 17.94
C HIS A 70 14.38 8.39 18.94
N ASP A 71 15.43 9.17 18.67
CA ASP A 71 16.64 9.16 19.48
C ASP A 71 16.40 9.68 20.90
N VAL A 72 15.52 10.68 21.03
CA VAL A 72 15.13 11.24 22.33
C VAL A 72 14.30 10.22 23.11
N LEU A 73 13.33 9.59 22.45
CA LEU A 73 12.46 8.57 23.07
C LEU A 73 13.26 7.33 23.48
N ARG A 74 14.20 6.89 22.65
CA ARG A 74 15.09 5.75 22.92
C ARG A 74 15.97 6.01 24.14
N LYS A 75 16.58 7.20 24.23
CA LYS A 75 17.36 7.61 25.43
C LYS A 75 16.51 7.68 26.70
N ARG A 76 15.21 7.88 26.56
CA ARG A 76 14.23 7.85 27.67
C ARG A 76 13.66 6.46 27.95
N GLY A 77 14.20 5.41 27.31
CA GLY A 77 13.87 4.02 27.61
C GLY A 77 12.78 3.40 26.75
N LEU A 78 12.22 4.12 25.77
CA LEU A 78 11.25 3.53 24.85
C LEU A 78 11.95 2.53 23.92
N GLY A 79 11.38 1.34 23.79
CA GLY A 79 11.88 0.26 22.93
C GLY A 79 11.70 0.57 21.45
N HIS A 80 12.73 0.28 20.66
CA HIS A 80 12.74 0.53 19.22
C HIS A 80 13.46 -0.58 18.46
N SER A 81 13.02 -0.80 17.23
CA SER A 81 13.66 -1.70 16.28
C SER A 81 15.05 -1.19 15.90
N GLU A 82 15.85 -2.04 15.28
CA GLU A 82 17.18 -1.66 14.77
C GLU A 82 17.13 -0.45 13.82
N LYS A 83 16.03 -0.32 13.06
CA LYS A 83 15.80 0.78 12.12
C LYS A 83 15.18 2.03 12.77
N GLY A 84 14.95 2.03 14.07
CA GLY A 84 14.47 3.19 14.84
C GLY A 84 12.95 3.41 14.88
N TRP A 85 12.16 2.40 14.54
CA TRP A 85 10.70 2.44 14.73
C TRP A 85 10.33 1.98 16.14
N ILE A 86 9.27 2.52 16.73
CA ILE A 86 8.81 2.13 18.08
C ILE A 86 8.35 0.67 18.04
N ASN A 87 8.92 -0.18 18.90
CA ASN A 87 8.50 -1.58 18.96
C ASN A 87 7.20 -1.70 19.73
N VAL A 88 6.21 -2.33 19.09
CA VAL A 88 4.90 -2.59 19.65
C VAL A 88 4.54 -4.05 19.52
N GLY A 89 3.72 -4.56 20.44
CA GLY A 89 3.09 -5.87 20.28
C GLY A 89 1.86 -5.82 19.34
N PRO A 90 1.15 -6.95 19.16
CA PRO A 90 -0.05 -7.01 18.34
C PRO A 90 -1.22 -6.15 18.85
N THR A 91 -1.18 -5.68 20.10
CA THR A 91 -2.16 -4.73 20.68
C THR A 91 -1.79 -3.27 20.41
N LEU A 92 -0.73 -3.01 19.65
CA LEU A 92 -0.19 -1.68 19.33
C LEU A 92 0.40 -0.93 20.54
N GLN A 93 0.51 -1.58 21.71
CA GLN A 93 1.24 -1.06 22.86
C GLN A 93 2.74 -1.24 22.69
N SER A 94 3.52 -0.27 23.19
CA SER A 94 4.97 -0.41 23.28
C SER A 94 5.34 -1.66 24.08
N THR A 95 6.34 -2.39 23.61
CA THR A 95 6.90 -3.55 24.31
C THR A 95 7.60 -3.18 25.63
N THR A 96 7.84 -1.90 25.86
CA THR A 96 8.53 -1.39 27.06
C THR A 96 7.62 -0.60 28.01
N HIS A 97 6.52 -0.04 27.51
CA HIS A 97 5.64 0.85 28.27
C HIS A 97 4.18 0.57 27.89
N SER A 98 3.42 -0.07 28.77
CA SER A 98 2.02 -0.46 28.49
C SER A 98 1.07 0.72 28.29
N THR A 99 1.43 1.92 28.73
CA THR A 99 0.63 3.15 28.53
C THR A 99 1.00 3.92 27.27
N VAL A 100 1.97 3.44 26.49
CA VAL A 100 2.42 4.07 25.25
C VAL A 100 1.94 3.22 24.08
N PHE A 101 1.34 3.86 23.09
CA PHE A 101 0.89 3.21 21.86
C PHE A 101 1.57 3.82 20.64
N ALA A 102 1.77 3.03 19.59
CA ALA A 102 2.24 3.51 18.30
C ALA A 102 1.57 2.71 17.17
N ALA A 103 1.23 3.39 16.08
CA ALA A 103 0.61 2.79 14.90
C ALA A 103 1.08 3.48 13.61
N GLY A 104 0.80 2.85 12.47
CA GLY A 104 1.25 3.36 11.17
C GLY A 104 2.77 3.38 11.05
N ASP A 105 3.30 4.35 10.33
CA ASP A 105 4.70 4.30 9.90
C ASP A 105 5.71 4.44 11.05
N CYS A 106 5.32 4.98 12.21
CA CYS A 106 6.21 5.08 13.37
C CYS A 106 6.40 3.76 14.14
N ALA A 107 5.55 2.75 13.89
CA ALA A 107 5.53 1.50 14.66
C ALA A 107 6.19 0.33 13.93
N HIS A 108 6.85 -0.55 14.68
CA HIS A 108 7.29 -1.88 14.25
C HIS A 108 6.59 -2.92 15.10
N ILE A 109 5.77 -3.76 14.47
CA ILE A 109 4.96 -4.76 15.17
C ILE A 109 5.80 -6.01 15.34
N GLU A 110 6.16 -6.32 16.59
CA GLU A 110 6.83 -7.56 16.98
C GLU A 110 5.78 -8.67 17.12
N GLN A 111 5.80 -9.62 16.18
CA GLN A 111 4.95 -10.81 16.17
C GLN A 111 5.64 -11.90 15.32
N ASP A 112 5.03 -13.08 15.21
CA ASP A 112 5.59 -14.21 14.44
C ASP A 112 5.74 -13.90 12.95
N GLU A 113 4.84 -13.07 12.41
CA GLU A 113 4.85 -12.61 11.02
C GLU A 113 5.65 -11.29 10.90
N PRO A 114 6.32 -11.03 9.76
CA PRO A 114 7.02 -9.76 9.55
C PRO A 114 6.12 -8.55 9.76
N SER A 115 6.66 -7.50 10.41
CA SER A 115 5.97 -6.21 10.50
C SER A 115 5.59 -5.73 9.08
N PRO A 116 4.36 -5.20 8.89
CA PRO A 116 3.93 -4.70 7.60
C PRO A 116 4.87 -3.59 7.09
N PRO A 117 4.98 -3.41 5.76
CA PRO A 117 5.74 -2.31 5.21
C PRO A 117 5.12 -0.96 5.62
N LYS A 118 5.93 0.09 5.55
CA LYS A 118 5.51 1.46 5.83
C LYS A 118 4.61 1.95 4.68
N ALA A 119 3.30 1.93 4.91
CA ALA A 119 2.31 2.32 3.92
C ALA A 119 1.01 2.79 4.59
N GLY A 120 0.39 3.82 4.02
CA GLY A 120 -0.80 4.48 4.58
C GLY A 120 -1.97 3.52 4.84
N VAL A 121 -2.18 2.49 4.02
CA VAL A 121 -3.27 1.52 4.22
C VAL A 121 -3.15 0.76 5.54
N TYR A 122 -1.93 0.46 6.01
CA TYR A 122 -1.72 -0.18 7.30
C TYR A 122 -1.96 0.80 8.44
N ALA A 123 -1.56 2.07 8.27
CA ALA A 123 -1.84 3.11 9.25
C ALA A 123 -3.34 3.33 9.44
N VAL A 124 -4.10 3.48 8.35
CA VAL A 124 -5.56 3.64 8.37
C VAL A 124 -6.23 2.45 9.05
N ARG A 125 -5.81 1.23 8.70
CA ARG A 125 -6.40 0.01 9.28
C ARG A 125 -6.02 -0.25 10.73
N ALA A 126 -4.89 0.28 11.19
CA ALA A 126 -4.49 0.20 12.60
C ALA A 126 -5.27 1.20 13.48
N GLY A 127 -5.83 2.26 12.90
CA GLY A 127 -6.51 3.35 13.62
C GLY A 127 -7.62 2.87 14.57
N PRO A 128 -8.60 2.07 14.12
CA PRO A 128 -9.69 1.61 15.00
C PRO A 128 -9.20 0.73 16.15
N THR A 129 -8.31 -0.23 15.89
CA THR A 129 -7.74 -1.06 16.97
C THR A 129 -6.94 -0.21 17.96
N LEU A 130 -6.20 0.80 17.48
CA LEU A 130 -5.50 1.74 18.34
C LEU A 130 -6.48 2.50 19.25
N GLN A 131 -7.54 3.07 18.69
CA GLN A 131 -8.58 3.78 19.43
C GLN A 131 -9.23 2.88 20.49
N ASN A 132 -9.68 1.68 20.08
CA ASN A 132 -10.32 0.71 20.95
C ASN A 132 -9.43 0.31 22.11
N ASN A 133 -8.14 0.07 21.85
CA ASN A 133 -7.19 -0.33 22.88
C ASN A 133 -6.83 0.80 23.84
N ILE A 134 -6.76 2.05 23.36
CA ILE A 134 -6.59 3.21 24.24
C ILE A 134 -7.79 3.31 25.20
N LEU A 135 -9.01 3.22 24.69
CA LEU A 135 -10.23 3.26 25.50
C LEU A 135 -10.31 2.05 26.46
N ALA A 136 -9.95 0.86 25.99
CA ALA A 136 -9.93 -0.35 26.81
C ALA A 136 -8.98 -0.21 28.00
N VAL A 137 -7.77 0.34 27.81
CA VAL A 137 -6.85 0.62 28.92
C VAL A 137 -7.45 1.61 29.93
N LEU A 138 -8.10 2.68 29.47
CA LEU A 138 -8.74 3.67 30.35
C LEU A 138 -9.89 3.08 31.17
N HIS A 139 -10.56 2.06 30.63
CA HIS A 139 -11.70 1.39 31.26
C HIS A 139 -11.36 0.05 31.94
N GLY A 140 -10.09 -0.37 31.94
CA GLY A 140 -9.68 -1.66 32.49
C GLY A 140 -10.29 -2.87 31.76
N LYS A 141 -10.49 -2.77 30.44
CA LYS A 141 -11.00 -3.85 29.58
C LYS A 141 -9.85 -4.56 28.85
N ASP A 142 -10.15 -5.74 28.32
CA ASP A 142 -9.23 -6.51 27.48
C ASP A 142 -8.91 -5.79 26.16
N LEU A 143 -7.72 -6.04 25.64
CA LEU A 143 -7.21 -5.41 24.41
C LEU A 143 -7.45 -6.28 23.18
N GLU A 144 -7.72 -5.62 22.07
CA GLU A 144 -7.88 -6.21 20.75
C GLU A 144 -6.51 -6.41 20.08
N ILE A 145 -6.40 -7.51 19.33
CA ILE A 145 -5.22 -7.82 18.52
C ILE A 145 -5.42 -7.23 17.12
N TYR A 146 -4.51 -6.35 16.71
CA TYR A 146 -4.41 -5.89 15.33
C TYR A 146 -3.73 -6.97 14.48
N ARG A 147 -4.41 -7.42 13.42
CA ARG A 147 -3.88 -8.37 12.44
C ARG A 147 -3.73 -7.67 11.08
N PRO A 148 -2.52 -7.21 10.71
CA PRO A 148 -2.28 -6.59 9.41
C PRO A 148 -2.65 -7.52 8.26
N GLN A 149 -3.24 -6.97 7.19
CA GLN A 149 -3.49 -7.74 5.96
C GLN A 149 -2.17 -8.14 5.28
N LYS A 150 -2.13 -9.36 4.71
CA LYS A 150 -0.92 -9.88 4.05
C LYS A 150 -0.61 -9.19 2.71
N ASP A 151 -1.63 -8.69 2.03
CA ASP A 151 -1.49 -7.99 0.75
C ASP A 151 -2.58 -6.91 0.63
N PHE A 152 -2.32 -5.90 -0.20
CA PHE A 152 -3.18 -4.73 -0.38
C PHE A 152 -3.11 -4.22 -1.82
N LEU A 153 -4.14 -3.50 -2.25
CA LEU A 153 -4.19 -2.92 -3.58
C LEU A 153 -3.22 -1.72 -3.66
N LYS A 154 -2.24 -1.79 -4.56
CA LYS A 154 -1.27 -0.72 -4.83
C LYS A 154 -1.65 -0.08 -6.15
N LEU A 155 -1.84 1.24 -6.19
CA LEU A 155 -2.22 1.97 -7.40
C LEU A 155 -1.18 3.06 -7.67
N VAL A 156 -0.42 2.91 -8.74
CA VAL A 156 0.66 3.83 -9.14
C VAL A 156 0.21 4.60 -10.37
N GLY A 157 -0.03 5.90 -10.20
CA GLY A 157 -0.38 6.79 -11.29
C GLY A 157 0.77 6.89 -12.29
N CYS A 158 0.43 6.89 -13.58
CA CYS A 158 1.40 6.89 -14.66
C CYS A 158 1.58 8.25 -15.35
N GLY A 159 0.86 9.28 -14.88
CA GLY A 159 1.03 10.67 -15.33
C GLY A 159 0.32 11.02 -16.65
N ASP A 160 -0.50 10.12 -17.18
CA ASP A 160 -1.23 10.23 -18.44
C ASP A 160 -2.66 9.71 -18.30
N ASP A 161 -3.32 10.02 -17.18
CA ASP A 161 -4.66 9.52 -16.80
C ASP A 161 -4.79 7.99 -16.80
N THR A 162 -3.67 7.27 -16.75
CA THR A 162 -3.61 5.83 -16.53
C THR A 162 -2.89 5.50 -15.23
N ALA A 163 -3.16 4.31 -14.69
CA ALA A 163 -2.45 3.79 -13.53
C ALA A 163 -2.10 2.32 -13.70
N LEU A 164 -1.03 1.91 -13.01
CA LEU A 164 -0.65 0.52 -12.81
C LEU A 164 -1.12 0.08 -11.41
N GLY A 165 -2.01 -0.90 -11.38
CA GLY A 165 -2.54 -1.51 -10.16
C GLY A 165 -1.89 -2.86 -9.88
N LEU A 166 -1.56 -3.15 -8.63
CA LEU A 166 -1.01 -4.43 -8.20
C LEU A 166 -1.86 -5.03 -7.09
N ARG A 167 -2.27 -6.29 -7.26
CA ARG A 167 -2.96 -7.07 -6.22
C ARG A 167 -2.78 -8.56 -6.47
N TRP A 168 -2.60 -9.35 -5.41
CA TRP A 168 -2.43 -10.81 -5.48
C TRP A 168 -1.26 -11.26 -6.38
N GLY A 169 -0.23 -10.42 -6.49
CA GLY A 169 0.90 -10.67 -7.38
C GLY A 169 0.58 -10.54 -8.87
N LEU A 170 -0.53 -9.87 -9.23
CA LEU A 170 -0.96 -9.65 -10.60
C LEU A 170 -1.08 -8.14 -10.91
N PRO A 171 -0.57 -7.68 -12.06
CA PRO A 171 -0.73 -6.31 -12.54
C PRO A 171 -2.02 -6.10 -13.33
N MET A 172 -2.65 -4.93 -13.14
CA MET A 172 -3.73 -4.36 -13.95
C MET A 172 -3.30 -2.98 -14.45
N TYR A 173 -3.66 -2.59 -15.66
CA TYR A 173 -3.25 -1.30 -16.23
C TYR A 173 -4.35 -0.67 -17.08
N GLY A 174 -4.51 0.65 -16.98
CA GLY A 174 -5.40 1.42 -17.86
C GLY A 174 -6.01 2.65 -17.19
N GLU A 175 -6.86 3.35 -17.94
CA GLU A 175 -7.64 4.51 -17.48
C GLU A 175 -8.56 4.12 -16.32
N TRP A 176 -9.23 2.97 -16.41
CA TRP A 176 -10.12 2.49 -15.35
C TRP A 176 -9.40 2.25 -14.01
N VAL A 177 -8.11 1.91 -14.06
CA VAL A 177 -7.27 1.73 -12.86
C VAL A 177 -6.94 3.10 -12.24
N TRP A 178 -6.81 4.14 -13.08
CA TRP A 178 -6.69 5.51 -12.61
C TRP A 178 -8.00 6.01 -12.00
N ASP A 179 -9.14 5.75 -12.63
CA ASP A 179 -10.46 6.06 -12.08
C ASP A 179 -10.68 5.38 -10.72
N LEU A 180 -10.27 4.11 -10.61
CA LEU A 180 -10.24 3.37 -9.34
C LEU A 180 -9.41 4.09 -8.28
N LYS A 181 -8.22 4.58 -8.64
CA LYS A 181 -7.36 5.33 -7.73
C LYS A 181 -8.00 6.64 -7.29
N VAL A 182 -8.47 7.44 -8.24
CA VAL A 182 -9.13 8.72 -7.98
C VAL A 182 -10.34 8.51 -7.07
N LYS A 183 -11.13 7.46 -7.31
CA LYS A 183 -12.30 7.17 -6.51
C LYS A 183 -11.94 6.73 -5.09
N ILE A 184 -11.00 5.79 -4.91
CA ILE A 184 -10.57 5.34 -3.58
C ILE A 184 -9.99 6.50 -2.77
N ASP A 185 -9.10 7.29 -3.38
CA ASP A 185 -8.46 8.43 -2.72
C ASP A 185 -9.49 9.50 -2.34
N GLY A 186 -10.41 9.83 -3.26
CA GLY A 186 -11.48 10.80 -3.01
C GLY A 186 -12.39 10.36 -1.86
N MET A 187 -12.76 9.08 -1.80
CA MET A 187 -13.60 8.55 -0.73
C MET A 187 -12.91 8.56 0.63
N PHE A 188 -11.60 8.31 0.66
CA PHE A 188 -10.83 8.48 1.88
C PHE A 188 -10.85 9.95 2.34
N MET A 189 -10.68 10.91 1.41
CA MET A 189 -10.75 12.33 1.71
C MET A 189 -12.16 12.78 2.17
N ASP A 190 -13.21 12.16 1.64
CA ASP A 190 -14.60 12.46 2.01
C ASP A 190 -14.83 12.26 3.52
N LEU A 191 -14.16 11.27 4.16
CA LEU A 191 -14.27 11.02 5.61
C LEU A 191 -13.81 12.19 6.48
N PHE A 192 -13.02 13.10 5.93
CA PHE A 192 -12.49 14.27 6.63
C PHE A 192 -13.21 15.57 6.24
N LEU A 193 -14.29 15.48 5.45
CA LEU A 193 -15.15 16.62 5.20
C LEU A 193 -15.75 17.11 6.52
N PRO A 194 -15.80 18.43 6.78
CA PRO A 194 -16.34 18.96 8.03
C PRO A 194 -17.76 18.47 8.35
N SER A 195 -18.57 18.18 7.33
CA SER A 195 -19.93 17.65 7.47
C SER A 195 -20.01 16.18 7.89
N LEU A 196 -18.90 15.44 7.80
CA LEU A 196 -18.79 14.02 8.13
C LEU A 196 -17.93 13.76 9.38
N LEU A 197 -17.34 14.81 9.96
CA LEU A 197 -16.63 14.69 11.23
C LEU A 197 -17.63 14.35 12.36
N PRO A 198 -17.24 13.52 13.34
CA PRO A 198 -18.09 13.19 14.48
C PRO A 198 -18.54 14.46 15.20
N ASP A 199 -19.85 14.58 15.45
CA ASP A 199 -20.35 15.58 16.37
C ASP A 199 -19.94 15.17 17.78
N LEU A 200 -18.92 15.83 18.32
CA LEU A 200 -18.39 15.56 19.66
C LEU A 200 -19.42 15.79 20.79
N SER A 201 -20.60 16.34 20.48
CA SER A 201 -21.73 16.43 21.41
C SER A 201 -22.54 15.13 21.52
N VAL A 202 -22.29 14.14 20.65
CA VAL A 202 -23.01 12.86 20.61
C VAL A 202 -22.01 11.72 20.88
N SER A 203 -22.22 10.97 21.97
CA SER A 203 -21.43 9.77 22.24
C SER A 203 -21.88 8.64 21.29
N SER A 204 -21.10 8.32 20.27
CA SER A 204 -21.33 7.12 19.45
C SER A 204 -20.39 5.99 19.86
N ASP A 205 -20.93 4.79 19.94
CA ASP A 205 -20.16 3.56 20.13
C ASP A 205 -19.35 3.21 18.86
N MET A 206 -18.11 2.76 19.08
CA MET A 206 -17.21 1.97 18.21
C MET A 206 -17.37 2.13 16.68
N GLU A 207 -16.41 2.80 16.06
CA GLU A 207 -16.31 2.89 14.60
C GLU A 207 -15.62 1.64 13.99
N GLU A 208 -16.25 1.00 13.00
CA GLU A 208 -15.67 -0.14 12.30
C GLU A 208 -14.63 0.29 11.24
N PRO A 209 -13.48 -0.40 11.11
CA PRO A 209 -12.47 -0.11 10.08
C PRO A 209 -12.96 -0.20 8.64
N SER A 210 -14.04 -0.93 8.39
CA SER A 210 -14.61 -1.13 7.05
C SER A 210 -15.17 0.18 6.47
N GLN A 211 -15.44 1.18 7.30
CA GLN A 211 -15.89 2.51 6.86
C GLN A 211 -14.86 3.24 5.99
N TYR A 212 -13.58 2.87 6.11
CA TYR A 212 -12.49 3.44 5.32
C TYR A 212 -12.32 2.77 3.95
N ASP A 213 -13.03 1.68 3.67
CA ASP A 213 -13.03 1.07 2.33
C ASP A 213 -13.97 1.84 1.39
N ALA A 214 -13.69 1.81 0.09
CA ALA A 214 -14.54 2.47 -0.91
C ALA A 214 -15.95 1.86 -0.97
N VAL A 215 -16.92 2.46 -0.27
CA VAL A 215 -18.38 2.20 -0.38
C VAL A 215 -19.01 2.99 -1.54
N VAL A 216 -18.98 2.40 -2.74
CA VAL A 216 -19.72 2.91 -3.92
C VAL A 216 -20.82 1.91 -4.25
N THR A 217 -21.96 2.37 -4.78
CA THR A 217 -22.92 1.49 -5.43
C THR A 217 -22.26 0.92 -6.68
N LEU A 218 -22.04 -0.39 -6.68
CA LEU A 218 -21.36 -1.09 -7.77
C LEU A 218 -22.33 -2.03 -8.49
N PRO A 219 -22.11 -2.30 -9.78
CA PRO A 219 -22.79 -3.39 -10.45
C PRO A 219 -22.43 -4.73 -9.78
N SER A 220 -23.22 -5.77 -10.07
CA SER A 220 -22.86 -7.13 -9.67
C SER A 220 -21.64 -7.59 -10.46
N ALA A 221 -20.68 -8.19 -9.77
CA ALA A 221 -19.58 -8.90 -10.42
C ALA A 221 -20.15 -10.09 -11.25
N PRO A 222 -19.58 -10.37 -12.44
CA PRO A 222 -20.03 -11.48 -13.27
C PRO A 222 -19.80 -12.82 -12.56
N ASP A 223 -20.71 -13.77 -12.79
CA ASP A 223 -20.54 -15.14 -12.24
C ASP A 223 -19.45 -15.92 -12.96
N SER A 224 -19.21 -15.63 -14.24
CA SER A 224 -18.12 -16.23 -15.01
C SER A 224 -16.77 -15.64 -14.59
N GLU A 225 -15.89 -16.51 -14.08
CA GLU A 225 -14.51 -16.16 -13.71
C GLU A 225 -13.68 -15.76 -14.93
N GLU A 226 -13.97 -16.32 -16.10
CA GLU A 226 -13.32 -15.96 -17.37
C GLU A 226 -13.67 -14.53 -17.80
N SER A 227 -14.94 -14.15 -17.70
CA SER A 227 -15.40 -12.78 -17.98
C SER A 227 -14.77 -11.79 -16.99
N ALA A 228 -14.67 -12.17 -15.72
CA ALA A 228 -14.01 -11.38 -14.69
C ALA A 228 -12.53 -11.17 -14.98
N ALA A 229 -11.79 -12.24 -15.25
CA ALA A 229 -10.37 -12.19 -15.59
C ALA A 229 -10.11 -11.35 -16.85
N LYS A 230 -10.94 -11.51 -17.88
CA LYS A 230 -10.89 -10.69 -19.09
C LYS A 230 -11.02 -9.20 -18.77
N SER A 231 -12.03 -8.82 -17.99
CA SER A 231 -12.29 -7.41 -17.61
C SER A 231 -11.10 -6.77 -16.88
N LEU A 232 -10.42 -7.52 -16.00
CA LEU A 232 -9.24 -7.04 -15.25
C LEU A 232 -7.97 -6.89 -16.11
N THR A 233 -7.90 -7.58 -17.25
CA THR A 233 -6.73 -7.56 -18.15
C THR A 233 -6.85 -6.62 -19.35
N GLU A 234 -8.05 -6.14 -19.67
CA GLU A 234 -8.26 -5.28 -20.83
C GLU A 234 -7.72 -3.87 -20.60
N GLU A 235 -6.66 -3.53 -21.32
CA GLU A 235 -6.05 -2.19 -21.25
C GLU A 235 -7.02 -1.12 -21.75
N GLY A 236 -7.25 -0.09 -20.91
CA GLY A 236 -7.95 1.14 -21.30
C GLY A 236 -9.45 1.00 -21.61
N LYS A 237 -10.06 -0.18 -21.45
CA LYS A 237 -11.51 -0.39 -21.73
C LYS A 237 -12.31 -0.99 -20.58
N GLY A 238 -11.67 -1.29 -19.45
CA GLY A 238 -12.38 -1.78 -18.27
C GLY A 238 -13.40 -0.75 -17.79
N ASP A 239 -14.64 -1.17 -17.51
CA ASP A 239 -15.56 -0.36 -16.73
C ASP A 239 -15.09 -0.39 -15.27
N PHE A 240 -14.75 0.78 -14.70
CA PHE A 240 -14.29 0.89 -13.31
C PHE A 240 -15.27 0.22 -12.33
N GLY A 241 -16.58 0.45 -12.51
CA GLY A 241 -17.61 -0.10 -11.62
C GLY A 241 -17.59 -1.63 -11.62
N LEU A 242 -17.53 -2.24 -12.80
CA LEU A 242 -17.44 -3.68 -12.99
C LEU A 242 -16.14 -4.26 -12.43
N CYS A 243 -15.00 -3.65 -12.77
CA CYS A 243 -13.69 -4.13 -12.31
C CYS A 243 -13.57 -4.03 -10.79
N TRP A 244 -14.10 -2.95 -10.20
CA TRP A 244 -14.13 -2.79 -8.75
C TRP A 244 -15.09 -3.78 -8.07
N ALA A 245 -16.25 -4.06 -8.68
CA ALA A 245 -17.15 -5.12 -8.20
C ALA A 245 -16.46 -6.49 -8.18
N ILE A 246 -15.74 -6.83 -9.26
CA ILE A 246 -14.95 -8.07 -9.36
C ILE A 246 -13.92 -8.14 -8.24
N ILE A 247 -13.10 -7.11 -8.07
CA ILE A 247 -12.06 -7.08 -7.03
C ILE A 247 -12.67 -7.22 -5.63
N ARG A 248 -13.79 -6.55 -5.35
CA ARG A 248 -14.48 -6.68 -4.06
C ARG A 248 -15.08 -8.06 -3.83
N ARG A 249 -15.62 -8.71 -4.87
CA ARG A 249 -16.08 -10.11 -4.79
C ARG A 249 -14.91 -11.04 -4.48
N MET A 250 -13.79 -10.89 -5.21
CA MET A 250 -12.56 -11.65 -4.96
C MET A 250 -11.98 -11.45 -3.55
N MET A 251 -12.21 -10.30 -2.91
CA MET A 251 -11.82 -10.09 -1.50
C MET A 251 -12.69 -10.87 -0.50
N LYS A 252 -13.90 -11.28 -0.89
CA LYS A 252 -14.89 -11.96 -0.03
C LYS A 252 -14.99 -13.46 -0.31
N GLU A 253 -14.80 -13.85 -1.56
CA GLU A 253 -14.99 -15.22 -2.06
C GLU A 253 -13.66 -15.82 -2.50
N GLU A 254 -13.06 -16.64 -1.63
CA GLU A 254 -11.72 -17.23 -1.84
C GLU A 254 -11.67 -18.11 -3.09
N GLU A 255 -12.66 -18.98 -3.29
CA GLU A 255 -12.72 -19.88 -4.46
C GLU A 255 -12.84 -19.10 -5.78
N TYR A 256 -13.69 -18.06 -5.80
CA TYR A 256 -13.85 -17.18 -6.95
C TYR A 256 -12.53 -16.44 -7.27
N LYS A 257 -11.87 -15.92 -6.23
CA LYS A 257 -10.57 -15.26 -6.36
C LYS A 257 -9.52 -16.19 -6.95
N GLU A 258 -9.39 -17.42 -6.46
CA GLU A 258 -8.40 -18.38 -6.93
C GLU A 258 -8.55 -18.66 -8.44
N LYS A 259 -9.79 -18.92 -8.88
CA LYS A 259 -10.10 -19.18 -10.30
C LYS A 259 -9.85 -17.96 -11.18
N VAL A 260 -10.30 -16.77 -10.77
CA VAL A 260 -10.08 -15.52 -11.52
C VAL A 260 -8.59 -15.20 -11.62
N CYS A 261 -7.83 -15.35 -10.52
CA CYS A 261 -6.37 -15.13 -10.52
C CYS A 261 -5.65 -16.10 -11.45
N ALA A 262 -6.05 -17.37 -11.51
CA ALA A 262 -5.45 -18.36 -12.41
C ALA A 262 -5.63 -17.96 -13.88
N LEU A 263 -6.86 -17.61 -14.27
CA LEU A 263 -7.18 -17.17 -15.64
C LEU A 263 -6.54 -15.83 -16.00
N TRP A 264 -6.48 -14.89 -15.05
CA TRP A 264 -5.80 -13.60 -15.22
C TRP A 264 -4.30 -13.82 -15.44
N LYS A 265 -3.68 -14.67 -14.63
CA LYS A 265 -2.26 -15.03 -14.76
C LYS A 265 -1.94 -15.61 -16.13
N GLU A 266 -2.74 -16.56 -16.61
CA GLU A 266 -2.59 -17.18 -17.94
C GLU A 266 -2.61 -16.13 -19.05
N LYS A 267 -3.61 -15.23 -19.05
CA LYS A 267 -3.71 -14.13 -20.04
C LYS A 267 -2.50 -13.20 -20.03
N LEU A 268 -1.96 -12.88 -18.85
CA LEU A 268 -0.76 -12.04 -18.75
C LEU A 268 0.49 -12.76 -19.21
N GLU A 269 0.63 -14.04 -18.92
CA GLU A 269 1.74 -14.85 -19.42
C GLU A 269 1.72 -14.91 -20.95
N GLU A 270 0.56 -15.11 -21.57
CA GLU A 270 0.40 -15.03 -23.03
C GLU A 270 0.76 -13.64 -23.59
N LYS A 271 0.38 -12.56 -22.91
CA LYS A 271 0.74 -11.19 -23.30
C LYS A 271 2.26 -11.00 -23.29
N TYR A 272 2.94 -11.46 -22.24
CA TYR A 272 4.37 -11.23 -22.02
C TYR A 272 5.30 -12.28 -22.65
N GLN A 273 4.76 -13.31 -23.28
CA GLN A 273 5.52 -14.27 -24.11
C GLN A 273 5.59 -13.84 -25.59
N LYS A 274 4.71 -12.94 -26.03
CA LYS A 274 4.71 -12.33 -27.38
C LYS A 274 5.66 -11.14 -27.45
#